data_AF-A0A094PQL2-F1
#
_entry.id   AF-A0A094PQL2-F1
#
_cell.length_a   1.000
_cell.length_b   1.000
_cell.length_c   1.000
_cell.angle_alpha   90.00
_cell.angle_beta   90.00
_cell.angle_gamma   90.00
#
_symmetry.space_group_name_H-M   'P 1'
#
loop_
_entity.id
_entity.type
_entity.pdbx_description
1 polymer ?
#
loop_
_entity_poly.entity_id
_entity_poly.type
_entity_poly.pdbx_seq_one_letter_code
_entity_poly.pdbx_strand_id
1 'polypeptide(L)'
;EFMSSVLNKATSTGVLLNPVKIVNFMNAAISTIKMDENLSKEDLLNLAKQMRGLSSGNVRTLTVPLSNPNGRVNGVGSVVIWDETLSADLWTRIRNDASLVDEVKPSPSASSTASAKPVIVDKFKTRTAAENPCGEIK
;
A
#
# COMPACT_ATOMS: atom_id res chain seq x y z
N GLU A 1 2.88 -12.14 -2.66
CA GLU A 1 3.01 -13.16 -3.73
C GLU A 1 2.35 -12.76 -5.05
N PHE A 2 1.03 -12.87 -5.21
CA PHE A 2 0.41 -12.60 -6.52
C PHE A 2 0.58 -11.13 -6.96
N MET A 3 0.11 -10.18 -6.14
CA MET A 3 0.13 -8.76 -6.51
C MET A 3 1.55 -8.19 -6.64
N SER A 4 2.48 -8.64 -5.78
CA SER A 4 3.89 -8.29 -5.88
C SER A 4 4.53 -8.85 -7.16
N SER A 5 4.20 -10.08 -7.55
CA SER A 5 4.66 -10.67 -8.80
C SER A 5 4.08 -9.98 -10.04
N VAL A 6 2.80 -9.56 -9.99
CA VAL A 6 2.18 -8.74 -11.02
C VAL A 6 2.91 -7.41 -11.15
N LEU A 7 3.21 -6.73 -10.04
CA LEU A 7 3.95 -5.47 -10.03
C LEU A 7 5.38 -5.63 -10.56
N ASN A 8 6.10 -6.66 -10.14
CA ASN A 8 7.44 -6.98 -10.63
C ASN A 8 7.45 -7.29 -12.13
N LYS A 9 6.43 -7.98 -12.64
CA LYS A 9 6.31 -8.26 -14.07
C LYS A 9 5.99 -6.99 -14.86
N ALA A 10 5.06 -6.17 -14.38
CA ALA A 10 4.68 -4.89 -14.98
C ALA A 10 5.86 -3.92 -15.07
N THR A 11 6.73 -3.92 -14.05
CA THR A 11 7.92 -3.07 -13.95
C THR A 11 9.18 -3.70 -14.53
N SER A 12 9.09 -4.91 -15.09
CA SER A 12 10.26 -5.59 -15.66
C SER A 12 10.77 -4.89 -16.92
N THR A 13 12.10 -4.81 -17.06
CA THR A 13 12.78 -4.16 -18.20
C THR A 13 12.29 -4.68 -19.56
N GLY A 14 11.98 -5.98 -19.66
CA GLY A 14 11.50 -6.60 -20.90
C GLY A 14 10.05 -6.26 -21.29
N VAL A 15 9.23 -5.80 -20.35
CA VAL A 15 7.89 -5.25 -20.61
C VAL A 15 7.99 -3.75 -20.86
N LEU A 16 8.77 -3.03 -20.06
CA LEU A 16 8.93 -1.57 -20.15
C LEU A 16 9.59 -1.10 -21.45
N LEU A 17 10.63 -1.80 -21.94
CA LEU A 17 11.36 -1.42 -23.15
C LEU A 17 10.66 -1.88 -24.46
N ASN A 18 9.51 -2.56 -24.35
CA ASN A 18 8.77 -3.04 -25.51
C ASN A 18 7.35 -2.41 -25.56
N PRO A 19 7.12 -1.42 -26.46
CA PRO A 19 5.85 -0.68 -26.52
C PRO A 19 4.64 -1.57 -26.85
N VAL A 20 4.82 -2.67 -27.59
CA VAL A 20 3.73 -3.61 -27.89
C VAL A 20 3.38 -4.44 -26.65
N LYS A 21 4.38 -4.93 -25.92
CA LYS A 21 4.15 -5.74 -24.70
C LYS A 21 3.49 -4.93 -23.59
N ILE A 22 3.89 -3.67 -23.42
CA ILE A 22 3.27 -2.83 -22.39
C ILE A 22 1.81 -2.49 -22.73
N VAL A 23 1.50 -2.17 -23.99
CA VAL A 23 0.11 -1.94 -24.42
C VAL A 23 -0.75 -3.20 -24.24
N ASN A 24 -0.24 -4.37 -24.63
CA ASN A 24 -0.96 -5.63 -24.47
C ASN A 24 -1.20 -5.98 -22.99
N PHE A 25 -0.19 -5.78 -22.13
CA PHE A 25 -0.33 -5.99 -20.68
C PHE A 25 -1.39 -5.05 -20.09
N MET A 26 -1.35 -3.76 -20.44
CA MET A 26 -2.32 -2.77 -19.94
C MET A 26 -3.74 -3.06 -20.41
N ASN A 27 -3.94 -3.42 -21.68
CA ASN A 27 -5.25 -3.78 -22.21
C ASN A 27 -5.85 -5.02 -21.52
N ALA A 28 -5.03 -6.05 -21.30
CA ALA A 28 -5.45 -7.25 -20.59
C ALA A 28 -5.73 -6.98 -19.11
N ALA A 29 -4.95 -6.12 -18.46
CA ALA A 29 -5.19 -5.73 -17.08
C ALA A 29 -6.53 -4.97 -16.95
N ILE A 30 -6.75 -3.96 -17.80
CA ILE A 30 -7.99 -3.16 -17.79
C ILE A 30 -9.22 -4.01 -18.11
N SER A 31 -9.12 -5.00 -18.99
CA SER A 31 -10.26 -5.87 -19.36
C SER A 31 -10.72 -6.79 -18.23
N THR A 32 -9.92 -6.99 -17.20
CA THR A 32 -10.29 -7.80 -16.01
C THR A 32 -10.99 -6.98 -14.92
N ILE A 33 -11.06 -5.66 -15.10
CA ILE A 33 -11.67 -4.74 -14.14
C ILE A 33 -13.11 -4.45 -14.55
N LYS A 34 -14.03 -4.61 -13.60
CA LYS A 34 -15.41 -4.14 -13.77
C LYS A 34 -15.51 -2.69 -13.29
N MET A 35 -15.80 -1.77 -14.20
CA MET A 35 -15.95 -0.34 -13.93
C MET A 35 -17.40 0.00 -13.63
N ASP A 36 -17.64 1.00 -12.78
CA ASP A 36 -18.97 1.62 -12.66
C ASP A 36 -19.23 2.60 -13.82
N GLU A 37 -20.46 3.08 -13.93
CA GLU A 37 -20.91 3.94 -15.04
C GLU A 37 -20.18 5.30 -15.10
N ASN A 38 -19.58 5.75 -13.99
CA ASN A 38 -18.85 7.02 -13.90
C ASN A 38 -17.34 6.86 -14.10
N LEU A 39 -16.84 5.64 -14.31
CA LEU A 39 -15.44 5.37 -14.60
C LEU A 39 -15.25 5.07 -16.08
N SER A 40 -14.56 5.96 -16.79
CA SER A 40 -14.23 5.76 -18.19
C SER A 40 -12.88 5.05 -18.39
N LYS A 41 -12.65 4.55 -19.60
CA LYS A 41 -11.33 4.03 -20.00
C LYS A 41 -10.24 5.12 -19.95
N GLU A 42 -10.62 6.37 -20.22
CA GLU A 42 -9.70 7.51 -20.19
C GLU A 42 -9.22 7.80 -18.76
N ASP A 43 -10.10 7.66 -17.77
CA ASP A 43 -9.76 7.80 -16.35
C ASP A 43 -8.73 6.75 -15.91
N LEU A 44 -8.90 5.50 -16.34
CA LEU A 44 -7.93 4.44 -16.08
C LEU A 44 -6.59 4.69 -16.77
N LEU A 45 -6.59 5.23 -18.00
CA LEU A 45 -5.35 5.61 -18.68
C LEU A 45 -4.65 6.77 -17.97
N ASN A 46 -5.40 7.74 -17.46
CA ASN A 46 -4.86 8.86 -16.70
C ASN A 46 -4.29 8.39 -15.35
N LEU A 47 -4.99 7.51 -14.64
CA LEU A 47 -4.48 6.85 -13.45
C LEU A 47 -3.19 6.08 -13.75
N ALA A 48 -3.16 5.28 -14.82
CA ALA A 48 -1.97 4.53 -15.21
C ALA A 48 -0.77 5.44 -15.50
N LYS A 49 -0.99 6.60 -16.14
CA LYS A 49 0.06 7.61 -16.36
C LYS A 49 0.59 8.17 -15.05
N GLN A 50 -0.30 8.48 -14.08
CA GLN A 50 0.10 8.95 -12.75
C GLN A 50 0.89 7.88 -12.00
N MET A 51 0.48 6.62 -12.10
CA MET A 51 1.17 5.49 -11.47
C MET A 51 2.54 5.18 -12.10
N ARG A 52 2.80 5.56 -13.36
CA ARG A 52 4.09 5.34 -14.04
C ARG A 52 5.28 5.97 -13.30
N GLY A 53 5.03 7.06 -12.56
CA GLY A 53 6.04 7.72 -11.74
C GLY A 53 6.30 7.07 -10.37
N LEU A 54 5.49 6.09 -9.97
CA LEU A 54 5.64 5.41 -8.69
C LEU A 54 6.73 4.34 -8.78
N SER A 55 7.88 4.61 -8.13
CA SER A 55 8.90 3.60 -7.87
C SER A 55 8.46 2.67 -6.74
N SER A 56 8.87 1.39 -6.78
CA SER A 56 8.57 0.39 -5.73
C SER A 56 9.01 0.82 -4.32
N GLY A 57 10.01 1.70 -4.21
CA GLY A 57 10.44 2.28 -2.93
C GLY A 57 9.47 3.31 -2.34
N ASN A 58 8.60 3.90 -3.15
CA ASN A 58 7.63 4.92 -2.74
C ASN A 58 6.22 4.36 -2.58
N VAL A 59 6.02 3.07 -2.88
CA VAL A 59 4.74 2.38 -2.67
C VAL A 59 4.82 1.65 -1.35
N ARG A 60 3.84 1.88 -0.47
CA ARG A 60 3.72 1.17 0.80
C ARG A 60 2.57 0.16 0.73
N THR A 61 2.80 -1.01 1.29
CA THR A 61 1.84 -2.10 1.42
C THR A 61 1.59 -2.34 2.90
N LEU A 62 0.36 -2.65 3.27
CA LEU A 62 -0.01 -2.94 4.65
C LEU A 62 -1.20 -3.90 4.67
N THR A 63 -1.41 -4.53 5.81
CA THR A 63 -2.63 -5.27 6.12
C THR A 63 -3.49 -4.40 7.02
N VAL A 64 -4.81 -4.36 6.77
CA VAL A 64 -5.74 -3.68 7.69
C VAL A 64 -5.53 -4.24 9.11
N PRO A 65 -5.36 -3.39 10.13
CA PRO A 65 -5.13 -3.85 11.50
C PRO A 65 -6.18 -4.87 11.95
N LEU A 66 -5.73 -6.00 12.49
CA LEU A 66 -6.59 -7.11 12.89
C LEU A 66 -6.56 -7.29 14.41
N SER A 67 -7.74 -7.41 15.02
CA SER A 67 -7.88 -7.84 16.42
C SER A 67 -7.91 -9.36 16.54
N ASN A 68 -8.53 -10.04 15.58
CA ASN A 68 -8.55 -11.50 15.53
C ASN A 68 -8.58 -12.02 14.07
N PRO A 69 -7.46 -12.58 13.56
CA PRO A 69 -7.40 -13.13 12.21
C PRO A 69 -8.19 -14.45 12.06
N ASN A 70 -8.54 -15.12 13.16
CA ASN A 70 -9.21 -16.44 13.19
C ASN A 70 -10.56 -16.36 13.92
N GLY A 71 -11.26 -15.24 13.76
CA GLY A 71 -12.56 -15.02 14.37
C GLY A 71 -13.60 -16.05 13.89
N ARG A 72 -14.58 -16.34 14.76
CA ARG A 72 -15.72 -17.18 14.40
C ARG A 72 -17.00 -16.53 14.92
N VAL A 73 -17.98 -16.40 14.03
CA VAL A 73 -19.30 -15.87 14.36
C VAL A 73 -20.35 -16.95 14.12
N ASN A 74 -21.16 -17.23 15.13
CA ASN A 74 -22.21 -18.24 15.04
C ASN A 74 -23.18 -17.89 13.89
N GLY A 75 -23.46 -18.86 13.02
CA GLY A 75 -24.31 -18.67 11.84
C GLY A 75 -23.62 -18.07 10.61
N VAL A 76 -22.42 -17.49 10.74
CA VAL A 76 -21.64 -16.92 9.62
C VAL A 76 -20.41 -17.77 9.31
N GLY A 77 -19.76 -18.32 10.34
CA GLY A 77 -18.56 -19.14 10.21
C GLY A 77 -17.27 -18.37 10.47
N SER A 78 -16.23 -18.66 9.68
CA SER A 78 -14.90 -18.05 9.83
C SER A 78 -14.92 -16.60 9.38
N VAL A 79 -14.42 -15.70 10.22
CA VAL A 79 -14.34 -14.26 9.95
C VAL A 79 -12.96 -13.71 10.34
N VAL A 80 -12.58 -12.60 9.72
CA VAL A 80 -11.42 -11.81 10.10
C VAL A 80 -11.94 -10.58 10.82
N ILE A 81 -11.56 -10.39 12.08
CA ILE A 81 -12.01 -9.27 12.91
C ILE A 81 -10.95 -8.19 12.88
N TRP A 82 -11.34 -7.00 12.44
CA TRP A 82 -10.48 -5.83 12.40
C TRP A 82 -10.27 -5.26 13.81
N ASP A 83 -9.14 -4.59 14.02
CA ASP A 83 -8.94 -3.76 15.21
C ASP A 83 -9.75 -2.49 15.04
N GLU A 84 -10.75 -2.27 15.90
CA GLU A 84 -11.69 -1.15 15.76
C GLU A 84 -10.97 0.20 15.81
N THR A 85 -9.94 0.33 16.66
CA THR A 85 -9.25 1.60 16.89
C THR A 85 -8.25 1.91 15.78
N LEU A 86 -7.36 0.96 15.48
CA LEU A 86 -6.31 1.16 14.48
C LEU A 86 -6.88 1.16 13.07
N SER A 87 -7.92 0.38 12.79
CA SER A 87 -8.56 0.39 11.46
C SER A 87 -9.30 1.70 11.23
N ALA A 88 -9.99 2.24 12.24
CA ALA A 88 -10.66 3.53 12.11
C ALA A 88 -9.66 4.68 11.86
N ASP A 89 -8.52 4.69 12.56
CA ASP A 89 -7.44 5.66 12.32
C ASP A 89 -6.84 5.51 10.91
N LEU A 90 -6.55 4.26 10.49
CA LEU A 90 -6.06 3.97 9.14
C LEU A 90 -6.99 4.55 8.06
N TRP A 91 -8.29 4.26 8.13
CA TRP A 91 -9.25 4.74 7.13
C TRP A 91 -9.45 6.26 7.19
N THR A 92 -9.35 6.86 8.38
CA THR A 92 -9.38 8.32 8.53
C THR A 92 -8.18 8.96 7.84
N ARG A 93 -6.99 8.38 7.99
CA ARG A 93 -5.78 8.86 7.32
C ARG A 93 -5.87 8.73 5.81
N ILE A 94 -6.30 7.58 5.29
CA ILE A 94 -6.49 7.36 3.85
C ILE A 94 -7.50 8.36 3.27
N ARG A 95 -8.62 8.59 3.95
CA ARG A 95 -9.65 9.53 3.49
C ARG A 95 -9.14 10.98 3.43
N ASN A 96 -8.29 11.36 4.36
CA ASN A 96 -7.76 12.72 4.49
C ASN A 96 -6.40 12.91 3.79
N ASP A 97 -5.92 11.92 3.03
CA ASP A 97 -4.59 11.89 2.42
C ASP A 97 -3.46 12.21 3.42
N ALA A 98 -3.59 11.70 4.65
CA ALA A 98 -2.63 11.90 5.72
C ALA A 98 -1.55 10.81 5.73
N SER A 99 -0.35 11.15 6.23
CA SER A 99 0.76 10.20 6.35
C SER A 99 0.36 8.97 7.16
N LEU A 100 0.80 7.80 6.71
CA LEU A 100 0.64 6.53 7.43
C LEU A 100 1.77 6.25 8.44
N VAL A 101 2.84 7.04 8.39
CA VAL A 101 3.92 7.04 9.40
C VAL A 101 3.90 8.33 10.18
N ASP A 102 4.08 8.21 11.49
CA ASP A 102 4.22 9.36 12.37
C ASP A 102 5.72 9.67 12.54
N GLU A 103 6.13 10.89 12.23
CA GLU A 103 7.47 11.38 12.55
C GLU A 103 7.44 12.06 13.91
N VAL A 104 8.06 11.45 14.91
CA VAL A 104 8.11 11.99 16.27
C VAL A 104 9.50 12.56 16.52
N LYS A 105 9.58 13.87 16.73
CA LYS A 105 10.79 14.52 17.26
C LYS A 105 10.68 14.54 18.79
N PRO A 106 11.51 13.79 19.53
CA PRO A 106 11.47 13.86 20.99
C PRO A 106 11.88 15.28 21.46
N SER A 107 11.19 15.78 22.48
CA SER A 107 11.52 17.06 23.11
C SER A 107 12.94 16.99 23.69
N PRO A 108 13.81 17.98 23.44
CA PRO A 108 15.17 17.95 23.94
C PRO A 108 15.17 17.93 25.47
N SER A 109 15.85 16.96 26.06
CA SER A 109 16.19 17.00 27.48
C SER A 109 17.06 18.22 27.73
N ALA A 110 16.79 18.97 28.81
CA ALA A 110 17.45 20.25 29.13
C ALA A 110 18.98 20.16 29.32
N SER A 111 19.59 18.98 29.17
CA SER A 111 21.02 18.72 29.36
C SER A 111 21.74 18.14 28.13
N SER A 112 21.10 18.06 26.94
CA SER A 112 21.75 17.49 25.74
C SER A 112 22.07 18.52 24.66
N THR A 113 23.34 18.64 24.26
CA THR A 113 23.84 19.48 23.14
C THR A 113 23.66 18.85 21.75
N ALA A 114 23.03 17.69 21.63
CA ALA A 114 22.81 17.01 20.35
C ALA A 114 21.37 17.18 19.86
N SER A 115 21.19 17.60 18.60
CA SER A 115 19.87 17.64 17.96
C SER A 115 19.32 16.22 17.83
N ALA A 116 18.21 15.93 18.50
CA ALA A 116 17.57 14.61 18.43
C ALA A 116 17.06 14.33 17.01
N LYS A 117 17.45 13.18 16.45
CA LYS A 117 16.97 12.72 15.14
C LYS A 117 15.48 12.33 15.27
N PRO A 118 14.64 12.66 14.26
CA PRO A 118 13.25 12.22 14.25
C PRO A 118 13.19 10.69 14.26
N VAL A 119 12.28 10.14 15.07
CA VAL A 119 11.99 8.70 15.14
C VAL A 119 10.72 8.46 14.35
N ILE A 120 10.78 7.55 13.38
CA ILE A 120 9.62 7.14 12.59
C ILE A 120 8.87 6.06 13.36
N VAL A 121 7.60 6.29 13.65
CA VAL A 121 6.70 5.32 14.29
C VAL A 121 5.69 4.86 13.25
N ASP A 122 5.73 3.57 12.91
CA ASP A 122 4.78 2.93 12.00
C ASP A 122 3.87 1.95 12.77
N LYS A 123 2.77 2.48 13.30
CA LYS A 123 1.75 1.68 14.01
C LYS A 123 0.96 0.74 13.11
N PHE A 124 0.97 0.95 11.79
CA PHE A 124 0.27 0.10 10.82
C PHE A 124 1.18 -1.00 10.26
N LYS A 125 2.45 -1.05 10.67
CA LYS A 125 3.44 -2.06 10.26
C LYS A 125 3.55 -2.17 8.75
N THR A 126 3.57 -1.02 8.07
CA THR A 126 3.61 -1.00 6.61
C THR A 126 5.00 -1.40 6.08
N ARG A 127 5.04 -1.82 4.82
CA ARG A 127 6.24 -2.29 4.10
C ARG A 127 6.38 -1.56 2.79
N THR A 128 7.59 -1.28 2.32
CA THR A 128 7.75 -0.81 0.94
C THR A 128 7.47 -1.95 -0.04
N ALA A 129 6.94 -1.66 -1.24
CA ALA A 129 6.71 -2.67 -2.26
C ALA A 129 8.01 -3.29 -2.80
N ALA A 130 9.16 -2.68 -2.49
CA ALA A 130 10.48 -3.22 -2.75
C ALA A 130 10.92 -4.29 -1.73
N GLU A 131 10.29 -4.35 -0.55
CA GLU A 131 10.63 -5.33 0.49
C GLU A 131 10.11 -6.73 0.15
N ASN A 132 10.87 -7.74 0.60
CA ASN A 132 10.47 -9.13 0.41
C ASN A 132 9.15 -9.40 1.17
N PRO A 133 8.07 -9.80 0.49
CA PRO A 133 6.80 -10.14 1.14
C PRO A 133 6.92 -11.27 2.18
N CYS A 134 7.93 -12.13 2.07
CA CYS A 134 8.24 -13.23 3.00
C CYS A 134 9.25 -12.87 4.11
N GLY A 135 9.73 -11.62 4.17
CA GLY A 135 10.64 -11.17 5.22
C GLY A 135 9.95 -10.91 6.56
N GLU A 136 10.72 -10.87 7.65
CA GLU A 136 10.23 -10.43 8.96
C GLU A 136 9.66 -9.00 8.89
N ILE A 137 8.58 -8.74 9.64
CA ILE A 137 8.06 -7.39 9.85
C ILE A 137 9.08 -6.66 10.73
N LYS A 138 9.73 -5.62 10.19
CA LYS A 138 10.58 -4.72 10.98
C LYS A 138 9.76 -3.72 11.77
#